data_AF-R6TDQ9-F1
#
_entry.id   AF-R6TDQ9-F1
#
_cell.length_a   1.000
_cell.length_b   1.000
_cell.length_c   1.000
_cell.angle_alpha   90.00
_cell.angle_beta   90.00
_cell.angle_gamma   90.00
#
_symmetry.space_group_name_H-M   'P 1'
#
loop_
_entity.id
_entity.type
_entity.pdbx_description
1 polymer ?
#
loop_
_entity_poly.entity_id
_entity_poly.type
_entity_poly.pdbx_seq_one_letter_code
_entity_poly.pdbx_strand_id
1 'polypeptide(L)'
;MEFWKKPLWRVPLVLAGTGTVCSILSFLMAFAWGRIQIARGPDPVTGVYHLSTGYLSVLSAVLAFVLFWLAGWRFVRGMERRQIFYSATIMVVWHAILLAWEQISQAMGGYSLWVYYLYDTTEASSWASQLLFRLFDQVSWPLAVPALFTPYLYILLGKSKAAP
;
A
#
# COMPACT_ATOMS: atom_id res chain seq x y z
N MET A 1 1.13 9.85 -27.40
CA MET A 1 0.52 9.37 -26.13
C MET A 1 0.10 7.89 -26.25
N GLU A 2 1.06 6.96 -26.25
CA GLU A 2 0.78 5.51 -26.37
C GLU A 2 1.16 4.69 -25.13
N PHE A 3 1.72 5.32 -24.10
CA PHE A 3 2.23 4.63 -22.91
C PHE A 3 1.14 3.83 -22.18
N TRP A 4 -0.08 4.36 -22.13
CA TRP A 4 -1.26 3.75 -21.51
C TRP A 4 -1.82 2.53 -22.26
N LYS A 5 -1.44 2.34 -23.53
CA LYS A 5 -1.91 1.20 -24.34
C LYS A 5 -1.04 -0.04 -24.16
N LYS A 6 0.17 0.08 -23.61
CA LYS A 6 1.05 -1.07 -23.38
C LYS A 6 0.55 -1.84 -22.15
N PRO A 7 0.12 -3.11 -22.31
CA PRO A 7 -0.44 -3.90 -21.20
C PRO A 7 0.55 -4.06 -20.04
N LEU A 8 1.85 -3.97 -20.30
CA LEU A 8 2.91 -4.12 -19.32
C LEU A 8 2.92 -3.04 -18.22
N TRP A 9 2.51 -1.80 -18.52
CA TRP A 9 2.54 -0.69 -17.56
C TRP A 9 1.25 -0.52 -16.77
N ARG A 10 0.24 -1.35 -17.04
CA ARG A 10 -1.10 -1.14 -16.50
C ARG A 10 -1.18 -1.36 -14.99
N VAL A 11 -0.60 -2.45 -14.48
CA VAL A 11 -0.55 -2.71 -13.03
C VAL A 11 0.28 -1.65 -12.30
N PRO A 12 1.50 -1.26 -12.76
CA PRO A 12 2.25 -0.17 -12.16
C PRO A 12 1.48 1.15 -12.08
N LEU A 13 0.84 1.58 -13.18
CA LEU A 13 0.09 2.83 -13.20
C LEU A 13 -1.13 2.78 -12.26
N VAL A 14 -1.82 1.65 -12.22
CA VAL A 14 -2.97 1.45 -11.33
C VAL A 14 -2.54 1.47 -9.87
N LEU A 15 -1.47 0.76 -9.51
CA LEU A 15 -1.00 0.72 -8.12
C LEU A 15 -0.38 2.05 -7.68
N ALA A 16 0.41 2.70 -8.52
CA ALA A 16 0.95 4.01 -8.20
C ALA A 16 -0.18 5.05 -7.99
N GLY A 17 -1.14 5.12 -8.92
CA GLY A 17 -2.26 6.05 -8.80
C GLY A 17 -3.15 5.77 -7.59
N THR A 18 -3.48 4.50 -7.35
CA THR A 18 -4.29 4.10 -6.18
C THR A 18 -3.52 4.32 -4.89
N GLY A 19 -2.22 4.07 -4.89
CA GLY A 19 -1.33 4.29 -3.75
C GLY A 19 -1.28 5.75 -3.36
N THR A 20 -1.09 6.66 -4.33
CA THR A 20 -1.16 8.11 -4.06
C THR A 20 -2.52 8.52 -3.47
N VAL A 21 -3.63 7.97 -3.96
CA VAL A 21 -4.96 8.22 -3.37
C VAL A 21 -5.03 7.71 -1.93
N CYS A 22 -4.53 6.50 -1.65
CA CYS A 22 -4.46 5.96 -0.29
C CYS A 22 -3.60 6.84 0.63
N SER A 23 -2.44 7.32 0.17
CA SER A 23 -1.56 8.21 0.95
C SER A 23 -2.27 9.52 1.29
N ILE A 24 -2.96 10.15 0.33
CA ILE A 24 -3.74 11.38 0.56
C ILE A 24 -4.85 11.12 1.60
N LEU A 25 -5.59 10.02 1.45
CA LEU A 25 -6.67 9.68 2.39
C LEU A 25 -6.13 9.39 3.79
N SER A 26 -5.02 8.65 3.90
CA SER A 26 -4.34 8.41 5.17
C SER A 26 -3.87 9.70 5.83
N PHE A 27 -3.30 10.63 5.06
CA PHE A 27 -2.92 11.96 5.56
C PHE A 27 -4.14 12.74 6.09
N LEU A 28 -5.24 12.78 5.33
CA LEU A 28 -6.46 13.47 5.74
C LEU A 28 -7.09 12.86 7.00
N MET A 29 -7.12 11.53 7.10
CA MET A 29 -7.60 10.83 8.29
C MET A 29 -6.72 11.11 9.51
N ALA A 30 -5.40 11.05 9.36
CA ALA A 30 -4.45 11.36 10.42
C ALA A 30 -4.58 12.82 10.89
N PHE A 31 -4.71 13.76 9.95
CA PHE A 31 -4.92 15.16 10.24
C PHE A 31 -6.24 15.39 11.01
N ALA A 32 -7.35 14.86 10.51
CA ALA A 32 -8.65 14.98 11.16
C ALA A 32 -8.64 14.38 12.57
N TRP A 33 -8.04 13.19 12.74
CA TRP A 33 -7.93 12.52 14.03
C TRP A 33 -7.05 13.30 15.02
N GLY A 34 -5.94 13.87 14.57
CA GLY A 34 -5.12 14.77 15.39
C GLY A 34 -5.91 15.99 15.87
N ARG A 35 -6.72 16.61 14.99
CA ARG A 35 -7.58 17.75 15.37
C ARG A 35 -8.67 17.35 16.37
N ILE A 36 -9.27 16.17 16.21
CA ILE A 36 -10.25 15.64 17.17
C ILE A 36 -9.60 15.44 18.55
N GLN A 37 -8.39 14.87 18.60
CA GLN A 37 -7.70 14.65 19.87
C GLN A 37 -7.32 15.96 20.57
N ILE A 38 -6.84 16.96 19.82
CA ILE A 38 -6.58 18.29 20.37
C ILE A 38 -7.87 18.92 20.92
N ALA A 39 -9.00 18.78 20.20
CA ALA A 39 -10.29 19.34 20.60
C ALA A 39 -10.89 18.66 21.83
N ARG A 40 -10.55 17.39 22.10
CA ARG A 40 -11.00 16.66 23.31
C ARG A 40 -10.36 17.18 24.59
N GLY A 41 -9.29 17.98 24.49
CA GLY A 41 -8.59 18.54 25.63
C GLY A 41 -7.76 17.50 26.39
N PRO A 42 -7.03 17.93 27.44
CA PRO A 42 -6.26 17.03 28.29
C PRO A 42 -7.18 16.10 29.08
N ASP A 43 -6.67 14.92 29.42
CA ASP A 43 -7.39 14.00 30.29
C ASP A 43 -7.73 14.70 31.63
N PRO A 44 -9.00 14.70 32.05
CA PRO A 44 -9.43 15.41 33.25
C PRO A 44 -8.80 14.87 34.55
N VAL A 45 -8.26 13.65 34.54
CA VAL A 45 -7.64 13.01 35.70
C VAL A 45 -6.13 13.25 35.73
N THR A 46 -5.44 13.13 34.59
CA THR A 46 -3.97 13.22 34.53
C THR A 46 -3.46 14.59 34.06
N GLY A 47 -4.30 15.39 33.42
CA GLY A 47 -3.93 16.67 32.81
C GLY A 47 -3.07 16.54 31.54
N VAL A 48 -2.83 15.32 31.05
CA VAL A 48 -1.94 15.04 29.92
C VAL A 48 -2.73 14.89 28.63
N TYR A 49 -2.15 15.36 27.51
CA TYR A 49 -2.66 15.09 26.17
C TYR A 49 -2.23 13.68 25.73
N HIS A 50 -3.21 12.79 25.53
CA HIS A 50 -2.97 11.47 24.96
C HIS A 50 -3.12 11.53 23.43
N LEU A 51 -1.98 11.61 22.73
CA LEU A 51 -1.93 11.46 21.28
C LEU A 51 -1.72 9.98 20.93
N SER A 52 -2.74 9.38 20.32
CA SER A 52 -2.74 7.99 19.85
C SER A 52 -3.18 7.92 18.40
N THR A 53 -2.68 6.93 17.67
CA THR A 53 -3.15 6.60 16.32
C THR A 53 -4.51 5.89 16.34
N GLY A 54 -4.94 5.37 17.50
CA GLY A 54 -6.23 4.70 17.67
C GLY A 54 -6.48 3.62 16.61
N TYR A 55 -7.64 3.69 15.96
CA TYR A 55 -8.03 2.76 14.89
C TYR A 55 -7.60 3.21 13.48
N LEU A 56 -6.83 4.30 13.35
CA LEU A 56 -6.47 4.84 12.03
C LEU A 56 -5.75 3.82 11.16
N SER A 57 -4.81 3.06 11.73
CA SER A 57 -4.09 2.04 10.99
C SER A 57 -5.04 0.97 10.42
N VAL A 58 -6.08 0.60 11.18
CA VAL A 58 -7.08 -0.40 10.75
C VAL A 58 -7.95 0.18 9.64
N LEU A 59 -8.42 1.42 9.80
CA LEU A 59 -9.23 2.10 8.79
C LEU A 59 -8.46 2.29 7.48
N SER A 60 -7.19 2.70 7.55
CA SER A 60 -6.31 2.79 6.38
C SER A 60 -6.10 1.44 5.70
N ALA A 61 -5.91 0.35 6.46
CA ALA A 61 -5.77 -1.00 5.89
C ALA A 61 -7.04 -1.44 5.14
N VAL A 62 -8.22 -1.24 5.76
CA VAL A 62 -9.51 -1.58 5.13
C VAL A 62 -9.75 -0.75 3.88
N LEU A 63 -9.46 0.54 3.94
CA LEU A 63 -9.59 1.45 2.80
C LEU A 63 -8.65 1.04 1.65
N ALA A 64 -7.37 0.77 1.95
CA ALA A 64 -6.40 0.32 0.97
C ALA A 64 -6.81 -1.02 0.34
N PHE A 65 -7.32 -1.97 1.14
CA PHE A 65 -7.86 -3.23 0.64
C PHE A 65 -9.01 -3.02 -0.35
N VAL A 66 -10.00 -2.19 0.02
CA VAL A 66 -11.16 -1.91 -0.84
C VAL A 66 -10.72 -1.21 -2.13
N LEU A 67 -9.88 -0.18 -2.03
CA LEU A 67 -9.40 0.57 -3.19
C LEU A 67 -8.54 -0.30 -4.12
N PHE A 68 -7.69 -1.16 -3.57
CA PHE A 68 -6.90 -2.13 -4.34
C PHE A 68 -7.81 -3.00 -5.22
N TRP A 69 -8.83 -3.63 -4.63
CA TRP A 69 -9.73 -4.50 -5.38
C TRP A 69 -10.59 -3.73 -6.39
N LEU A 70 -11.10 -2.55 -6.03
CA LEU A 70 -11.87 -1.70 -6.93
C LEU A 70 -11.05 -1.24 -8.14
N ALA A 71 -9.80 -0.81 -7.90
CA ALA A 71 -8.89 -0.37 -8.95
C ALA A 71 -8.50 -1.54 -9.87
N GLY A 72 -8.14 -2.69 -9.31
CA GLY A 72 -7.90 -3.91 -10.07
C GLY A 72 -9.10 -4.30 -10.93
N TRP A 73 -10.30 -4.30 -10.35
CA TRP A 73 -11.54 -4.63 -11.06
C TRP A 73 -11.83 -3.68 -12.21
N ARG A 74 -11.67 -2.38 -11.97
CA ARG A 74 -11.99 -1.33 -12.96
C ARG A 74 -10.99 -1.24 -14.10
N PHE A 75 -9.71 -1.46 -13.81
CA PHE A 75 -8.63 -1.15 -14.75
C PHE A 75 -7.86 -2.37 -15.25
N VAL A 76 -7.83 -3.50 -14.54
CA VAL A 76 -7.01 -4.68 -14.87
C VAL A 76 -7.84 -5.87 -15.37
N ARG A 77 -9.13 -5.97 -15.00
CA ARG A 77 -10.05 -7.08 -15.38
C ARG A 77 -10.10 -7.44 -16.87
N GLY A 78 -9.86 -6.47 -17.76
CA GLY A 78 -9.89 -6.70 -19.21
C GLY A 78 -8.69 -7.46 -19.77
N MET A 79 -7.61 -7.62 -18.99
CA MET A 79 -6.33 -8.18 -19.44
C MET A 79 -6.28 -9.70 -19.33
N GLU A 80 -5.39 -10.33 -20.10
CA GLU A 80 -5.05 -11.74 -19.93
C GLU A 80 -4.21 -11.95 -18.66
N ARG A 81 -4.41 -13.08 -17.98
CA ARG A 81 -3.62 -13.44 -16.78
C ARG A 81 -2.11 -13.36 -16.99
N ARG A 82 -1.61 -13.76 -18.17
CA ARG A 82 -0.19 -13.68 -18.54
C ARG A 82 0.32 -12.23 -18.61
N GLN A 83 -0.48 -11.32 -19.15
CA GLN A 83 -0.13 -9.90 -19.22
C GLN A 83 -0.11 -9.27 -17.82
N ILE A 84 -1.08 -9.63 -16.98
CA ILE A 84 -1.13 -9.18 -15.58
C ILE A 84 0.08 -9.68 -14.82
N PHE A 85 0.48 -10.93 -15.01
CA PHE A 85 1.68 -11.49 -14.36
C PHE A 85 2.91 -10.63 -14.66
N TYR A 86 3.26 -10.42 -15.94
CA TYR A 86 4.43 -9.60 -16.28
C TYR A 86 4.33 -8.16 -15.79
N SER A 87 3.12 -7.58 -15.85
CA SER A 87 2.89 -6.21 -15.37
C SER A 87 3.04 -6.11 -13.84
N ALA A 88 2.50 -7.09 -13.10
CA ALA A 88 2.61 -7.18 -11.65
C ALA A 88 4.05 -7.46 -11.20
N THR A 89 4.82 -8.25 -11.95
CA THR A 89 6.24 -8.52 -11.65
C THR A 89 7.05 -7.23 -11.54
N ILE A 90 6.76 -6.22 -12.37
CA ILE A 90 7.41 -4.91 -12.28
C ILE A 90 7.18 -4.29 -10.89
N MET A 91 5.95 -4.34 -10.40
CA MET A 91 5.62 -3.78 -9.08
C MET A 91 6.18 -4.62 -7.94
N VAL A 92 6.24 -5.94 -8.06
CA VAL A 92 6.89 -6.80 -7.05
C VAL A 92 8.38 -6.48 -6.95
N VAL A 93 9.07 -6.34 -8.08
CA VAL A 93 10.49 -5.94 -8.11
C VAL A 93 10.65 -4.54 -7.54
N TRP A 94 9.77 -3.60 -7.89
CA TRP A 94 9.78 -2.25 -7.35
C TRP A 94 9.59 -2.23 -5.83
N HIS A 95 8.63 -2.98 -5.29
CA HIS A 95 8.42 -3.10 -3.84
C HIS A 95 9.67 -3.70 -3.16
N ALA A 96 10.29 -4.72 -3.77
CA ALA A 96 11.50 -5.33 -3.23
C ALA A 96 12.69 -4.35 -3.21
N ILE A 97 12.83 -3.51 -4.23
CA ILE A 97 13.84 -2.45 -4.28
C ILE A 97 13.61 -1.43 -3.15
N LEU A 98 12.37 -0.98 -2.96
CA LEU A 98 12.04 -0.04 -1.90
C LEU A 98 12.31 -0.62 -0.51
N LEU A 99 11.90 -1.87 -0.26
CA LEU A 99 12.18 -2.55 0.99
C LEU A 99 13.69 -2.70 1.23
N ALA A 100 14.46 -3.14 0.23
CA ALA A 100 15.91 -3.28 0.36
C ALA A 100 16.58 -1.93 0.64
N TRP A 101 16.17 -0.87 -0.05
CA TRP A 101 16.70 0.47 0.17
C TRP A 101 16.35 0.99 1.58
N GLU A 102 15.13 0.74 2.05
CA GLU A 102 14.74 1.05 3.43
C GLU A 102 15.65 0.34 4.44
N GLN A 103 15.86 -0.97 4.28
CA GLN A 103 16.71 -1.74 5.20
C GLN A 103 18.17 -1.26 5.19
N ILE A 104 18.73 -0.96 4.01
CA ILE A 104 20.09 -0.40 3.88
C ILE A 104 20.18 0.96 4.56
N SER A 105 19.20 1.84 4.35
CA SER A 105 19.17 3.15 4.98
C SER A 105 19.16 3.03 6.51
N GLN A 106 18.27 2.18 7.04
CA GLN A 106 18.16 1.96 8.48
C GLN A 106 19.45 1.36 9.07
N ALA A 107 20.08 0.42 8.37
CA ALA A 107 21.37 -0.14 8.78
C ALA A 107 22.51 0.89 8.79
N MET A 108 22.42 1.93 7.96
CA MET A 108 23.36 3.07 7.97
C MET A 108 23.02 4.14 9.03
N GLY A 109 22.02 3.89 9.88
CA GLY A 109 21.61 4.80 10.97
C GLY A 109 20.70 5.95 10.54
N GLY A 110 20.07 5.87 9.37
CA GLY A 110 19.18 6.93 8.86
C GLY A 110 17.93 6.41 8.16
N TYR A 111 17.05 7.32 7.76
CA TYR A 111 15.88 7.00 6.91
C TYR A 111 15.89 7.88 5.67
N SER A 112 15.96 7.26 4.50
CA SER A 112 15.97 7.98 3.22
C SER A 112 14.62 8.63 2.97
N LEU A 113 14.60 9.97 2.88
CA LEU A 113 13.39 10.72 2.51
C LEU A 113 12.86 10.31 1.13
N TRP A 114 13.73 9.89 0.21
CA TRP A 114 13.31 9.38 -1.09
C TRP A 114 12.53 8.08 -0.97
N VAL A 115 12.97 7.18 -0.10
CA VAL A 115 12.25 5.92 0.17
C VAL A 115 10.88 6.24 0.74
N TYR A 116 10.79 7.17 1.70
CA TYR A 116 9.51 7.63 2.26
C TYR A 116 8.53 8.07 1.17
N TYR A 117 8.93 8.98 0.28
CA TYR A 117 8.05 9.48 -0.79
C TYR A 117 7.70 8.41 -1.83
N LEU A 118 8.64 7.52 -2.16
CA LEU A 118 8.40 6.48 -3.17
C LEU A 118 7.49 5.36 -2.65
N TYR A 119 7.42 5.14 -1.33
CA TYR A 119 6.50 4.19 -0.72
C TYR A 119 5.03 4.50 -1.01
N ASP A 120 4.67 5.76 -1.29
CA ASP A 120 3.32 6.14 -1.74
C ASP A 120 2.85 5.33 -2.96
N THR A 121 3.78 4.95 -3.84
CA THR A 121 3.45 4.14 -5.04
C THR A 121 3.03 2.70 -4.72
N THR A 122 3.26 2.28 -3.48
CA THR A 122 3.01 0.92 -2.98
C THR A 122 1.91 0.87 -1.94
N GLU A 123 1.41 2.03 -1.51
CA GLU A 123 0.46 2.16 -0.39
C GLU A 123 -0.85 1.40 -0.64
N ALA A 124 -1.27 1.27 -1.90
CA ALA A 124 -2.42 0.45 -2.26
C ALA A 124 -2.26 -1.03 -1.89
N SER A 125 -1.02 -1.52 -1.69
CA SER A 125 -0.71 -2.88 -1.24
C SER A 125 -0.38 -2.96 0.26
N SER A 126 -0.37 -1.83 0.99
CA SER A 126 0.05 -1.79 2.40
C SER A 126 -0.86 -2.62 3.30
N TRP A 127 -2.13 -2.82 2.92
CA TRP A 127 -3.09 -3.65 3.65
C TRP A 127 -2.57 -5.07 3.92
N ALA A 128 -1.76 -5.64 3.03
CA ALA A 128 -1.26 -7.01 3.16
C ALA A 128 -0.19 -7.14 4.26
N SER A 129 0.80 -6.24 4.29
CA SER A 129 1.81 -6.23 5.37
C SER A 129 1.15 -5.87 6.69
N GLN A 130 0.22 -4.90 6.67
CA GLN A 130 -0.59 -4.51 7.80
C GLN A 130 -1.45 -5.65 8.39
N LEU A 131 -1.96 -6.55 7.55
CA LEU A 131 -2.65 -7.76 8.01
C LEU A 131 -1.67 -8.70 8.70
N LEU A 132 -0.52 -8.97 8.08
CA LEU A 132 0.49 -9.87 8.63
C LEU A 132 1.05 -9.36 9.97
N PHE A 133 1.38 -8.08 10.07
CA PHE A 133 1.87 -7.50 11.31
C PHE A 133 0.87 -7.64 12.47
N ARG A 134 -0.43 -7.56 12.18
CA ARG A 134 -1.48 -7.75 13.19
C ARG A 134 -1.69 -9.21 13.55
N LEU A 135 -1.64 -10.11 12.57
CA LEU A 135 -1.81 -11.55 12.81
C LEU A 135 -0.69 -12.12 13.68
N PHE A 136 0.51 -11.56 13.57
CA PHE A 136 1.68 -12.01 14.33
C PHE A 136 2.04 -11.08 15.50
N ASP A 137 1.36 -9.96 15.67
CA ASP A 137 1.63 -8.92 16.67
C ASP A 137 3.10 -8.43 16.69
N GLN A 138 3.69 -8.31 15.50
CA GLN A 138 5.06 -7.82 15.33
C GLN A 138 5.23 -7.10 14.00
N VAL A 139 5.99 -6.00 14.03
CA VAL A 139 6.42 -5.27 12.84
C VAL A 139 7.85 -5.69 12.52
N SER A 140 8.01 -6.52 11.49
CA SER A 140 9.33 -7.03 11.11
C SER A 140 9.44 -7.17 9.59
N TRP A 141 10.63 -6.91 9.04
CA TRP A 141 10.86 -7.02 7.60
C TRP A 141 10.55 -8.43 7.04
N PRO A 142 10.74 -9.56 7.75
CA PRO A 142 10.35 -10.87 7.23
C PRO A 142 8.84 -10.99 7.00
N LEU A 143 8.02 -10.30 7.79
CA LEU A 143 6.57 -10.25 7.59
C LEU A 143 6.16 -9.28 6.48
N ALA A 144 7.02 -8.36 6.08
CA ALA A 144 6.80 -7.50 4.91
C ALA A 144 7.04 -8.24 3.59
N VAL A 145 7.93 -9.25 3.58
CA VAL A 145 8.31 -9.99 2.35
C VAL A 145 7.11 -10.67 1.66
N PRO A 146 6.22 -11.40 2.35
CA PRO A 146 5.05 -11.97 1.70
C PRO A 146 4.12 -10.91 1.08
N ALA A 147 4.04 -9.72 1.68
CA ALA A 147 3.22 -8.62 1.16
C ALA A 147 3.78 -8.01 -0.13
N LEU A 148 5.06 -8.23 -0.47
CA LEU A 148 5.63 -7.82 -1.76
C LEU A 148 4.88 -8.43 -2.94
N PHE A 149 4.30 -9.61 -2.76
CA PHE A 149 3.59 -10.36 -3.81
C PHE A 149 2.13 -9.93 -3.99
N THR A 150 1.63 -8.98 -3.21
CA THR A 150 0.26 -8.46 -3.30
C THR A 150 -0.16 -8.05 -4.72
N PRO A 151 0.68 -7.41 -5.56
CA PRO A 151 0.33 -7.10 -6.95
C PRO A 151 -0.12 -8.32 -7.77
N TYR A 152 0.36 -9.53 -7.46
CA TYR A 152 -0.05 -10.75 -8.17
C TYR A 152 -1.50 -11.15 -7.87
N LEU A 153 -2.14 -10.64 -6.82
CA LEU A 153 -3.56 -10.90 -6.56
C LEU A 153 -4.46 -10.38 -7.70
N TYR A 154 -4.02 -9.40 -8.48
CA TYR A 154 -4.72 -8.96 -9.68
C TYR A 154 -4.84 -10.03 -10.76
N ILE A 155 -4.02 -11.10 -10.74
CA ILE A 155 -4.16 -12.23 -11.67
C ILE A 155 -5.52 -12.89 -11.54
N LEU A 156 -6.12 -12.88 -10.34
CA LEU A 156 -7.46 -13.41 -10.09
C LEU A 156 -8.56 -12.70 -10.92
N LEU A 157 -8.30 -11.46 -11.32
CA LEU A 157 -9.22 -10.64 -12.13
C LEU A 157 -9.02 -10.84 -13.64
N GLY A 158 -7.94 -11.51 -14.05
CA GLY A 158 -7.57 -11.69 -15.45
C GLY A 158 -8.41 -12.73 -16.17
N LYS A 159 -8.67 -12.49 -17.45
CA LYS A 159 -9.31 -13.46 -18.34
C LYS A 159 -8.43 -14.69 -18.48
N SER A 160 -9.02 -15.87 -18.32
CA SER A 160 -8.38 -17.09 -18.78
C SER A 160 -8.31 -17.03 -20.30
N LYS A 161 -7.19 -17.46 -20.89
CA LYS A 161 -7.16 -17.76 -22.32
C LYS A 161 -8.25 -18.83 -22.52
N ALA A 162 -9.25 -18.57 -23.35
CA ALA A 162 -10.14 -19.63 -23.78
C ALA A 162 -9.24 -20.69 -24.41
N ALA A 163 -9.32 -21.92 -23.92
CA ALA A 163 -8.66 -23.04 -24.59
C ALA A 163 -9.17 -23.07 -26.04
N PRO A 164 -8.29 -23.26 -27.05
CA PRO A 164 -8.71 -23.39 -28.43
C PRO A 164 -9.68 -24.57 -28.63
#